data_AF-A0A967WGH2-F1
#
_entry.id   AF-A0A967WGH2-F1
#
_cell.length_a   1.000
_cell.length_b   1.000
_cell.length_c   1.000
_cell.angle_alpha   90.00
_cell.angle_beta   90.00
_cell.angle_gamma   90.00
#
_symmetry.space_group_name_H-M   'P 1'
#
loop_
_entity.id
_entity.type
_entity.pdbx_description
1 polymer ?
#
loop_
_entity_poly.entity_id
_entity_poly.type
_entity_poly.pdbx_seq_one_letter_code
_entity_poly.pdbx_strand_id
1 'polypeptide(L)'
;MMPSKVQYVGIWNWDACFHALAFRHVDPELARNQLRTMLTCQLPDGMIPDAVYDEAVVADIEHPLRAEVTKPPIMAWAALKLHELDPDP
;
A
#
# COMPACT_ATOMS: atom_id res chain seq x y z
N MET A 1 7.80 -1.66 2.23
CA MET A 1 8.32 -0.94 3.41
C MET A 1 7.29 -1.02 4.53
N MET A 2 7.73 -1.16 5.77
CA MET A 2 6.88 -1.26 6.96
C MET A 2 6.75 0.10 7.67
N PRO A 3 5.57 0.49 8.20
CA PRO A 3 5.41 1.78 8.89
C PRO A 3 6.26 1.90 10.16
N SER A 4 6.50 0.78 10.86
CA SER A 4 7.29 0.74 12.08
C SER A 4 8.03 -0.58 12.21
N LYS A 5 9.25 -0.54 12.75
CA LYS A 5 10.10 -1.72 12.96
C LYS A 5 9.62 -2.64 14.08
N VAL A 6 8.61 -2.24 14.85
CA VAL A 6 8.18 -2.96 16.06
C VAL A 6 6.69 -3.27 16.05
N GLN A 7 5.84 -2.26 15.80
CA GLN A 7 4.38 -2.41 15.97
C GLN A 7 3.64 -2.73 14.67
N TYR A 8 4.20 -2.34 13.52
CA TYR A 8 3.56 -2.48 12.23
C TYR A 8 4.54 -3.14 11.26
N VAL A 9 4.90 -4.40 11.57
CA VAL A 9 5.88 -5.18 10.81
C VAL A 9 5.17 -5.88 9.65
N GLY A 10 4.77 -5.09 8.66
CA GLY A 10 4.07 -5.51 7.45
C GLY A 10 3.90 -4.33 6.51
N ILE A 11 3.31 -4.54 5.34
CA ILE A 11 3.01 -3.48 4.38
C ILE A 11 1.56 -3.06 4.60
N TRP A 12 1.33 -1.77 4.83
CA TRP A 12 0.01 -1.20 5.03
C TRP A 12 -0.38 -0.36 3.83
N ASN A 13 -1.63 -0.47 3.38
CA ASN A 13 -2.07 0.08 2.09
C ASN A 13 -1.83 1.59 1.94
N TRP A 14 -2.44 2.42 2.78
CA TRP A 14 -2.24 3.86 2.70
C TRP A 14 -0.82 4.31 3.13
N ASP A 15 -0.14 3.58 4.02
CA ASP A 15 1.24 3.87 4.40
C ASP A 15 2.19 3.64 3.22
N ALA A 16 1.98 2.58 2.44
CA ALA A 16 2.72 2.30 1.21
C ALA A 16 2.58 3.46 0.21
N CYS A 17 1.42 4.13 0.16
CA CYS A 17 1.23 5.34 -0.64
C CYS A 17 2.13 6.48 -0.14
N PHE A 18 2.18 6.73 1.18
CA PHE A 18 3.06 7.76 1.73
C PHE A 18 4.55 7.42 1.56
N HIS A 19 4.93 6.14 1.69
CA HIS A 19 6.28 5.67 1.38
C HIS A 19 6.62 5.92 -0.09
N ALA A 20 5.70 5.67 -1.04
CA ALA A 20 5.91 5.99 -2.45
C ALA A 20 6.15 7.48 -2.66
N LEU A 21 5.39 8.36 -1.99
CA LEU A 21 5.58 9.81 -2.08
C LEU A 21 6.90 10.29 -1.49
N ALA A 22 7.44 9.58 -0.50
CA ALA A 22 8.78 9.85 0.00
C ALA A 22 9.84 9.35 -0.99
N PHE A 23 9.74 8.10 -1.43
CA PHE A 23 10.73 7.45 -2.28
C PHE A 23 10.81 8.04 -3.68
N ARG A 24 9.76 8.67 -4.21
CA ARG A 24 9.81 9.33 -5.54
C ARG A 24 10.95 10.34 -5.69
N HIS A 25 11.44 10.89 -4.58
CA HIS A 25 12.53 11.87 -4.56
C HIS A 25 13.93 11.23 -4.57
N VAL A 26 14.04 9.90 -4.43
CA VAL A 26 15.31 9.18 -4.26
C VAL A 26 15.41 7.99 -5.23
N ASP A 27 14.36 7.18 -5.29
CA ASP A 27 14.27 5.97 -6.12
C ASP A 27 12.82 5.80 -6.61
N PRO A 28 12.49 6.34 -7.80
CA PRO A 28 11.15 6.24 -8.37
C PRO A 28 10.69 4.81 -8.63
N GLU A 29 11.59 3.89 -8.97
CA GLU A 29 11.23 2.50 -9.20
C GLU A 29 10.87 1.81 -7.88
N LEU A 30 11.63 2.06 -6.80
CA LEU A 30 11.24 1.63 -5.46
C LEU A 30 9.89 2.23 -5.02
N ALA A 31 9.62 3.49 -5.38
CA ALA A 31 8.34 4.15 -5.11
C ALA A 31 7.19 3.45 -5.85
N ARG A 32 7.34 3.15 -7.15
CA ARG A 32 6.36 2.37 -7.93
C ARG A 32 6.16 1.00 -7.30
N ASN A 33 7.23 0.37 -6.86
CA ASN A 33 7.18 -0.94 -6.23
C ASN A 33 6.42 -0.93 -4.90
N GLN A 34 6.42 0.18 -4.13
CA GLN A 34 5.53 0.28 -2.96
C GLN A 34 4.04 0.15 -3.34
N LEU A 35 3.62 0.76 -4.45
CA LEU A 35 2.24 0.69 -4.93
C LEU A 35 1.94 -0.68 -5.58
N ARG A 36 2.86 -1.17 -6.43
CA ARG A 36 2.73 -2.46 -7.12
C ARG A 36 2.63 -3.61 -6.14
N THR A 37 3.38 -3.61 -5.02
CA THR A 37 3.28 -4.66 -4.01
C THR A 37 1.86 -4.77 -3.44
N MET A 38 1.19 -3.66 -3.14
CA MET A 38 -0.20 -3.69 -2.67
C MET A 38 -1.16 -4.17 -3.76
N LEU A 39 -0.95 -3.75 -5.01
CA LEU A 39 -1.77 -4.17 -6.16
C LEU A 39 -1.62 -5.66 -6.48
N THR A 40 -0.46 -6.26 -6.25
CA THR A 40 -0.26 -7.71 -6.38
C THR A 40 -1.12 -8.51 -5.40
N CYS A 41 -1.52 -7.90 -4.28
CA CYS A 41 -2.40 -8.51 -3.28
C CYS A 41 -3.87 -8.12 -3.44
N GLN A 42 -4.25 -7.50 -4.57
CA GLN A 42 -5.65 -7.20 -4.87
C GLN A 42 -6.49 -8.49 -4.91
N LEU A 43 -7.66 -8.45 -4.29
CA LEU A 43 -8.59 -9.57 -4.26
C LEU A 43 -9.38 -9.70 -5.58
N PRO A 44 -10.00 -10.87 -5.87
CA PRO A 44 -10.72 -11.10 -7.13
C PRO A 44 -11.87 -10.13 -7.42
N ASP A 45 -12.45 -9.51 -6.40
CA ASP A 45 -13.52 -8.51 -6.50
C ASP A 45 -13.01 -7.07 -6.67
N GLY A 46 -11.68 -6.89 -6.69
CA GLY A 46 -11.02 -5.60 -6.84
C GLY A 46 -10.64 -4.92 -5.53
N MET A 47 -10.99 -5.46 -4.35
CA MET A 47 -10.59 -4.87 -3.09
C MET A 47 -9.06 -4.93 -2.92
N ILE A 48 -8.45 -3.80 -2.57
CA ILE A 48 -7.06 -3.75 -2.11
C ILE A 48 -7.08 -3.94 -0.59
N PRO A 49 -6.37 -4.93 -0.04
CA PRO A 49 -6.44 -5.26 1.38
C PRO A 49 -5.91 -4.12 2.26
N ASP A 50 -6.22 -4.22 3.55
CA ASP A 50 -5.82 -3.29 4.60
C ASP A 50 -4.30 -3.33 4.83
N ALA A 51 -3.77 -4.55 4.99
CA ALA A 51 -2.35 -4.83 5.20
C ALA A 51 -1.93 -6.17 4.60
N VAL A 52 -0.63 -6.35 4.40
CA VAL A 52 0.01 -7.57 3.94
C VAL A 52 1.20 -7.86 4.86
N TYR A 53 1.17 -9.03 5.50
CA TYR A 53 2.25 -9.60 6.30
C TYR A 53 2.89 -10.76 5.52
N ASP A 54 4.05 -11.22 5.97
CA ASP A 54 4.76 -12.33 5.32
C ASP A 54 3.91 -13.60 5.25
N GLU A 55 3.05 -13.82 6.25
CA GLU A 55 2.21 -15.02 6.37
C GLU A 55 0.75 -14.82 5.93
N ALA A 56 0.28 -13.58 5.77
CA ALA A 56 -1.14 -13.31 5.58
C ALA A 56 -1.48 -11.97 4.92
N VAL A 57 -2.56 -11.97 4.14
CA VAL A 57 -3.26 -10.77 3.68
C VAL A 57 -4.38 -10.43 4.66
N VAL A 58 -4.42 -9.18 5.13
CA VAL A 58 -5.47 -8.68 6.02
C VAL A 58 -6.53 -7.95 5.19
N ALA A 59 -7.62 -8.66 4.91
CA ALA A 59 -8.82 -8.13 4.25
C ALA A 59 -10.03 -8.07 5.19
N ASP A 60 -9.92 -8.67 6.38
CA ASP A 60 -10.95 -8.74 7.41
C ASP A 60 -10.32 -8.52 8.79
N ILE A 61 -11.09 -7.94 9.70
CA ILE A 61 -10.75 -7.86 11.14
C ILE A 61 -11.89 -8.47 11.96
N GLU A 62 -11.58 -8.91 13.18
CA GLU A 62 -12.58 -9.41 14.14
C GLU A 62 -12.92 -8.39 15.23
N HIS A 63 -12.05 -7.41 15.49
CA HIS A 63 -12.20 -6.40 16.53
C HIS A 63 -11.94 -4.99 15.95
N PRO A 64 -12.75 -3.96 16.27
CA PRO A 64 -13.83 -3.96 17.27
C PRO A 64 -15.11 -4.66 16.83
N LEU A 65 -15.28 -4.88 15.52
CA LEU A 65 -16.40 -5.58 14.90
C LEU A 65 -15.86 -6.43 13.75
N ARG A 66 -16.54 -7.54 13.44
CA ARG A 66 -16.21 -8.35 12.27
C ARG A 66 -16.63 -7.63 10.99
N ALA A 67 -15.66 -7.25 10.17
CA ALA A 67 -15.91 -6.56 8.91
C ALA A 67 -14.74 -6.76 7.93
N GLU A 68 -15.06 -6.71 6.65
CA GLU A 68 -14.09 -6.48 5.59
C GLU A 68 -13.48 -5.09 5.79
N VAL A 69 -12.17 -5.00 5.56
CA VAL A 69 -11.41 -3.77 5.75
C VAL A 69 -10.53 -3.49 4.56
N THR A 70 -10.47 -2.20 4.25
CA THR A 70 -9.50 -1.59 3.35
C THR A 70 -9.03 -0.27 3.96
N LYS A 71 -8.20 0.48 3.25
CA LYS A 71 -7.72 1.80 3.67
C LYS A 71 -8.24 2.91 2.77
N PRO A 72 -8.17 4.19 3.22
CA PRO A 72 -8.52 5.33 2.39
C PRO A 72 -7.87 5.25 0.99
N PRO A 73 -8.64 5.43 -0.10
CA PRO A 73 -8.22 5.08 -1.46
C PRO A 73 -7.35 6.17 -2.10
N ILE A 74 -6.19 6.46 -1.50
CA ILE A 74 -5.26 7.50 -1.95
C ILE A 74 -4.23 7.01 -2.96
N MET A 75 -4.26 5.73 -3.34
CA MET A 75 -3.26 5.11 -4.22
C MET A 75 -3.21 5.76 -5.61
N ALA A 76 -4.35 6.05 -6.23
CA ALA A 76 -4.40 6.73 -7.53
C ALA A 76 -3.79 8.14 -7.46
N TRP A 77 -4.08 8.87 -6.38
CA TRP A 77 -3.46 10.17 -6.13
C TRP A 77 -1.95 10.04 -5.95
N ALA A 78 -1.49 9.04 -5.18
CA ALA A 78 -0.07 8.81 -4.97
C ALA A 78 0.66 8.44 -6.27
N ALA A 79 0.04 7.58 -7.09
CA ALA A 79 0.54 7.21 -8.42
C ALA A 79 0.64 8.42 -9.35
N LEU A 80 -0.38 9.29 -9.37
CA LEU A 80 -0.35 10.53 -10.14
C LEU A 80 0.81 11.44 -9.69
N LYS A 81 1.03 11.60 -8.38
CA LYS A 81 2.13 12.41 -7.84
C LYS A 81 3.51 11.83 -8.10
N LEU A 82 3.62 10.51 -8.23
CA LEU A 82 4.85 9.86 -8.69
C LEU A 82 5.05 10.09 -10.19
N HIS A 83 4.01 9.88 -11.00
CA HIS A 83 4.05 10.06 -12.46
C HIS A 83 4.35 11.50 -12.89
N GLU A 84 3.86 12.52 -12.17
CA GLU A 84 4.18 13.94 -12.41
C GLU A 84 5.70 14.22 -12.32
N LEU A 85 6.44 13.45 -11.53
CA LEU A 85 7.88 13.61 -11.32
C LEU A 85 8.71 12.66 -12.20
N ASP A 86 8.27 11.41 -12.31
CA ASP A 86 8.90 10.35 -13.09
C ASP A 86 7.80 9.59 -13.85
N PRO A 87 7.44 10.04 -15.07
CA PRO A 87 6.43 9.39 -15.89
C PRO A 87 6.78 7.91 -16.12
N ASP A 88 5.78 7.04 -15.96
CA ASP A 88 5.91 5.63 -16.40
C ASP A 88 5.69 5.65 -17.93
N PRO A 89 6.63 5.13 -18.74
CA PRO A 89 6.55 5.17 -20.21
C PRO A 89 5.37 4.40 -20.83
#